data_AF-A0A7G8QAB2-F1
#
_entry.id   AF-A0A7G8QAB2-F1
#
_cell.length_a   1.000
_cell.length_b   1.000
_cell.length_c   1.000
_cell.angle_alpha   90.00
_cell.angle_beta   90.00
_cell.angle_gamma   90.00
#
_symmetry.space_group_name_H-M   'P 1'
#
loop_
_entity.id
_entity.type
_entity.pdbx_description
1 polymer ?
#
loop_
_entity_poly.entity_id
_entity_poly.type
_entity_poly.pdbx_seq_one_letter_code
_entity_poly.pdbx_strand_id
1 'polypeptide(L)'
;MGVISLVVTSTLRENAAREVLAQAGLMIDSAAAIRSYTETEIGPLLDDKMASAFRPQSVPFYAATQNFLTLHKEHPDYSYKEATLNPTNPRDRATDWEADIVQRFRNDSTASEVSGTRDTPVGRILYLARPIRVDAGCMGCHSLPSAAPATMLARYGSDNGFGWQPNEVVGAQIVSVPFASAESNAERVRRDVLAAIAAMLVCVLLIVNVSLYVLVIRPVRRIARIADQVSLGDTAAADFPSGGGAEVAALSVAFNRMRKSLDKALQMLGG
;
A
#
# COMPACT_ATOMS: atom_id res chain seq x y z
N MET A 1 18.06 3.51 -13.80
CA MET A 1 16.76 4.05 -13.35
C MET A 1 15.60 3.06 -13.53
N GLY A 2 15.47 2.35 -14.66
CA GLY A 2 14.35 1.42 -14.90
C GLY A 2 14.22 0.27 -13.88
N VAL A 3 15.31 -0.43 -13.55
CA VAL A 3 15.29 -1.56 -12.61
C VAL A 3 14.93 -1.13 -11.18
N ILE A 4 15.52 -0.04 -10.69
CA ILE A 4 15.21 0.53 -9.37
C ILE A 4 13.74 0.97 -9.30
N SER A 5 13.24 1.63 -10.35
CA SER A 5 11.82 2.00 -10.42
C SER A 5 10.90 0.79 -10.37
N LEU A 6 11.27 -0.31 -11.03
CA LEU A 6 10.45 -1.53 -11.09
C LEU A 6 10.41 -2.23 -9.73
N VAL A 7 11.56 -2.37 -9.06
CA VAL A 7 11.66 -2.97 -7.71
C VAL A 7 10.93 -2.12 -6.67
N VAL A 8 11.08 -0.80 -6.70
CA VAL A 8 10.35 0.10 -5.77
C VAL A 8 8.84 -0.01 -5.99
N THR A 9 8.39 -0.06 -7.25
CA THR A 9 6.96 -0.17 -7.57
C THR A 9 6.38 -1.51 -7.10
N SER A 10 7.06 -2.63 -7.38
CA SER A 10 6.59 -3.96 -6.96
C SER A 10 6.51 -4.04 -5.44
N THR A 11 7.56 -3.59 -4.74
CA THR A 11 7.64 -3.62 -3.28
C THR A 11 6.54 -2.78 -2.64
N LEU A 12 6.31 -1.56 -3.13
CA LEU A 12 5.27 -0.68 -2.60
C LEU A 12 3.86 -1.25 -2.83
N ARG A 13 3.60 -1.87 -3.99
CA ARG A 13 2.31 -2.52 -4.27
C ARG A 13 2.10 -3.76 -3.42
N GLU A 14 3.11 -4.60 -3.25
CA GLU A 14 3.05 -5.78 -2.37
C GLU A 14 2.83 -5.38 -0.91
N ASN A 15 3.48 -4.31 -0.45
CA ASN A 15 3.27 -3.76 0.89
C ASN A 15 1.85 -3.23 1.06
N ALA A 16 1.36 -2.45 0.07
CA ALA A 16 -0.01 -1.94 0.09
C ALA A 16 -1.04 -3.09 0.12
N ALA A 17 -0.84 -4.14 -0.68
CA ALA A 17 -1.70 -5.32 -0.68
C ALA A 17 -1.67 -6.06 0.66
N ARG A 18 -0.49 -6.24 1.26
CA ARG A 18 -0.36 -6.88 2.58
C ARG A 18 -1.04 -6.10 3.69
N GLU A 19 -0.87 -4.77 3.71
CA GLU A 19 -1.52 -3.91 4.70
C GLU A 19 -3.05 -3.98 4.59
N VAL A 20 -3.57 -3.85 3.36
CA VAL A 20 -5.01 -3.92 3.10
C VAL A 20 -5.58 -5.31 3.42
N LEU A 21 -4.83 -6.38 3.15
CA LEU A 21 -5.20 -7.74 3.56
C LEU A 21 -5.21 -7.91 5.08
N ALA A 22 -4.25 -7.33 5.80
CA ALA A 22 -4.22 -7.37 7.26
C ALA A 22 -5.44 -6.65 7.86
N GLN A 23 -5.83 -5.50 7.29
CA GLN A 23 -7.04 -4.79 7.68
C GLN A 23 -8.31 -5.63 7.42
N ALA A 24 -8.42 -6.25 6.24
CA ALA A 24 -9.53 -7.16 5.94
C ALA A 24 -9.54 -8.39 6.87
N GLY A 25 -8.37 -8.89 7.25
CA GLY A 25 -8.18 -9.95 8.24
C GLY A 25 -8.72 -9.57 9.61
N LEU A 26 -8.36 -8.39 10.12
CA LEU A 26 -8.89 -7.88 11.39
C LEU A 26 -10.41 -7.70 11.37
N MET A 27 -10.99 -7.28 10.23
CA MET A 27 -12.44 -7.18 10.07
C MET A 27 -13.12 -8.55 10.14
N ILE A 28 -12.61 -9.55 9.42
CA ILE A 28 -13.22 -10.89 9.44
C ILE A 28 -13.06 -11.56 10.81
N ASP A 29 -11.94 -11.32 11.50
CA ASP A 29 -11.72 -11.79 12.88
C ASP A 29 -12.65 -11.07 13.87
N SER A 30 -12.91 -9.78 13.67
CA SER A 30 -13.88 -9.02 14.47
C SER A 30 -15.30 -9.55 14.27
N ALA A 31 -15.68 -9.91 13.04
CA ALA A 31 -16.97 -10.57 12.79
C ALA A 31 -17.08 -11.92 13.51
N ALA A 32 -16.01 -12.72 13.50
CA ALA A 32 -15.95 -13.97 14.25
C ALA A 32 -16.06 -13.75 15.77
N ALA A 33 -15.41 -12.71 16.32
CA ALA A 33 -15.52 -12.36 17.73
C ALA A 33 -16.96 -11.95 18.12
N ILE A 34 -17.63 -11.14 17.28
CA ILE A 34 -19.04 -10.75 17.49
C ILE A 34 -19.94 -11.99 17.47
N ARG A 35 -19.71 -12.91 16.53
CA ARG A 35 -20.46 -14.16 16.45
C ARG A 35 -20.29 -15.01 17.70
N SER A 36 -19.04 -15.23 18.10
CA SER A 36 -18.70 -15.98 19.31
C SER A 36 -19.40 -15.39 20.55
N TYR A 37 -19.26 -14.08 20.77
CA TYR A 37 -19.95 -13.39 21.86
C TYR A 37 -21.48 -13.56 21.81
N THR A 38 -22.07 -13.42 20.62
CA THR A 38 -23.52 -13.57 20.46
C THR A 38 -23.98 -14.99 20.79
N GLU A 39 -23.22 -16.00 20.37
CA GLU A 39 -23.53 -17.40 20.63
C GLU A 39 -23.35 -17.77 22.11
N THR A 40 -22.22 -17.42 22.71
CA THR A 40 -21.84 -17.90 24.04
C THR A 40 -22.44 -17.09 25.19
N GLU A 41 -22.58 -15.77 25.02
CA GLU A 41 -23.05 -14.88 26.08
C GLU A 41 -24.51 -14.46 25.88
N ILE A 42 -24.92 -14.14 24.65
CA ILE A 42 -26.25 -13.60 24.38
C ILE A 42 -27.30 -14.69 24.15
N GLY A 43 -26.94 -15.76 23.42
CA GLY A 43 -27.83 -16.88 23.11
C GLY A 43 -28.59 -17.42 24.34
N PRO A 44 -27.87 -17.89 25.39
CA PRO A 44 -28.50 -18.46 26.58
C PRO A 44 -29.47 -17.52 27.31
N LEU A 45 -29.27 -16.19 27.19
CA LEU A 45 -30.15 -15.19 27.82
C LEU A 45 -31.46 -14.98 27.06
N LEU A 46 -31.54 -15.46 25.82
CA LEU A 46 -32.66 -15.25 24.90
C LEU A 46 -33.44 -16.53 24.59
N ASP A 47 -32.95 -17.72 24.97
CA ASP A 47 -33.56 -19.02 24.67
C ASP A 47 -35.06 -19.07 25.02
N ASP A 48 -35.43 -18.73 26.26
CA ASP A 48 -36.83 -18.71 26.70
C ASP A 48 -37.70 -17.73 25.91
N LYS A 49 -37.10 -16.62 25.45
CA LYS A 49 -37.81 -15.57 24.71
C LYS A 49 -38.03 -15.95 23.24
N MET A 50 -37.18 -16.80 22.67
CA MET A 50 -37.27 -17.26 21.28
C MET A 50 -38.50 -18.12 21.00
N ALA A 51 -39.01 -18.83 22.02
CA ALA A 51 -40.22 -19.62 21.93
C ALA A 51 -41.47 -18.77 21.63
N SER A 52 -41.50 -17.54 22.14
CA SER A 52 -42.62 -16.60 21.94
C SER A 52 -42.52 -15.77 20.66
N ALA A 53 -41.31 -15.34 20.30
CA ALA A 53 -41.08 -14.53 19.10
C ALA A 53 -39.62 -14.66 18.63
N PHE A 54 -39.43 -14.83 17.33
CA PHE A 54 -38.09 -14.94 16.76
C PHE A 54 -37.36 -13.60 16.83
N ARG A 55 -36.24 -13.58 17.54
CA ARG A 55 -35.35 -12.43 17.70
C ARG A 55 -34.08 -12.66 16.87
N PRO A 56 -33.94 -12.04 15.67
CA PRO A 56 -32.73 -12.21 14.86
C PRO A 56 -31.46 -11.79 15.59
N GLN A 57 -31.57 -10.92 16.59
CA GLN A 57 -30.45 -10.48 17.43
C GLN A 57 -29.77 -11.62 18.20
N SER A 58 -30.43 -12.77 18.41
CA SER A 58 -29.79 -13.95 19.00
C SER A 58 -28.99 -14.76 17.98
N VAL A 59 -29.15 -14.51 16.67
CA VAL A 59 -28.43 -15.23 15.62
C VAL A 59 -27.05 -14.58 15.43
N PRO A 60 -25.93 -15.30 15.65
CA PRO A 60 -24.57 -14.75 15.57
C PRO A 60 -24.28 -14.02 14.25
N PHE A 61 -24.67 -14.63 13.13
CA PHE A 61 -24.51 -14.15 11.76
C PHE A 61 -25.26 -12.81 11.53
N TYR A 62 -26.48 -12.71 12.07
CA TYR A 62 -27.25 -11.46 12.04
C TYR A 62 -26.54 -10.35 12.82
N ALA A 63 -26.04 -10.65 14.02
CA ALA A 63 -25.34 -9.67 14.86
C ALA A 63 -24.08 -9.13 14.17
N ALA A 64 -23.24 -10.00 13.62
CA ALA A 64 -22.06 -9.57 12.85
C ALA A 64 -22.47 -8.68 11.66
N THR A 65 -23.44 -9.12 10.86
CA THR A 65 -23.90 -8.34 9.70
C THR A 65 -24.45 -6.96 10.11
N GLN A 66 -25.23 -6.85 11.19
CA GLN A 66 -25.76 -5.55 11.64
C GLN A 66 -24.67 -4.59 12.12
N ASN A 67 -23.64 -5.11 12.82
CA ASN A 67 -22.50 -4.30 13.25
C ASN A 67 -21.75 -3.74 12.05
N PHE A 68 -21.47 -4.57 11.04
CA PHE A 68 -20.78 -4.10 9.83
C PHE A 68 -21.64 -3.23 8.93
N LEU A 69 -22.97 -3.41 8.89
CA LEU A 69 -23.87 -2.45 8.24
C LEU A 69 -23.84 -1.08 8.93
N THR A 70 -23.59 -1.05 10.24
CA THR A 70 -23.40 0.21 10.96
C THR A 70 -22.03 0.81 10.63
N LEU A 71 -20.97 0.01 10.62
CA LEU A 71 -19.62 0.43 10.21
C LEU A 71 -19.62 1.02 8.78
N HIS A 72 -20.33 0.38 7.85
CA HIS A 72 -20.44 0.80 6.46
C HIS A 72 -21.05 2.20 6.29
N LYS A 73 -21.84 2.70 7.25
CA LYS A 73 -22.37 4.08 7.18
C LYS A 73 -21.28 5.12 7.29
N GLU A 74 -20.29 4.88 8.15
CA GLU A 74 -19.12 5.74 8.35
C GLU A 74 -17.99 5.42 7.35
N HIS A 75 -17.96 4.18 6.86
CA HIS A 75 -16.96 3.67 5.92
C HIS A 75 -17.61 2.98 4.69
N PRO A 76 -18.21 3.74 3.76
CA PRO A 76 -19.01 3.18 2.64
C PRO A 76 -18.21 2.36 1.62
N ASP A 77 -16.90 2.49 1.62
CA ASP A 77 -15.95 1.75 0.80
C ASP A 77 -15.55 0.40 1.39
N TYR A 78 -15.90 0.15 2.66
CA TYR A 78 -15.70 -1.11 3.36
C TYR A 78 -17.02 -1.86 3.45
N SER A 79 -17.01 -3.16 3.15
CA SER A 79 -18.21 -3.99 3.30
C SER A 79 -17.88 -5.36 3.86
N TYR A 80 -18.81 -5.91 4.63
CA TYR A 80 -18.80 -7.29 5.09
C TYR A 80 -20.14 -7.93 4.75
N LYS A 81 -20.10 -9.15 4.24
CA LYS A 81 -21.30 -9.93 3.93
C LYS A 81 -21.06 -11.40 4.18
N GLU A 82 -22.06 -12.07 4.74
CA GLU A 82 -22.12 -13.53 4.85
C GLU A 82 -22.87 -14.09 3.64
N ALA A 83 -22.21 -14.04 2.48
CA ALA A 83 -22.79 -14.39 1.20
C ALA A 83 -23.08 -15.90 1.13
N THR A 84 -24.37 -16.25 1.11
CA THR A 84 -24.84 -17.64 1.18
C THR A 84 -25.62 -17.99 -0.09
N LEU A 85 -25.45 -19.22 -0.60
CA LEU A 85 -26.11 -19.65 -1.83
C LEU A 85 -27.63 -19.79 -1.66
N ASN A 86 -28.06 -20.31 -0.50
CA ASN A 86 -29.45 -20.42 -0.08
C ASN A 86 -29.61 -19.86 1.35
N PRO A 87 -29.72 -18.53 1.52
CA PRO A 87 -29.85 -17.90 2.84
C PRO A 87 -31.29 -17.93 3.35
N THR A 88 -31.48 -17.91 4.67
CA THR A 88 -32.79 -17.61 5.26
C THR A 88 -33.26 -16.18 4.94
N ASN A 89 -32.36 -15.20 5.04
CA ASN A 89 -32.66 -13.82 4.70
C ASN A 89 -32.20 -13.51 3.27
N PRO A 90 -33.09 -13.15 2.33
CA PRO A 90 -32.72 -12.88 0.94
C PRO A 90 -31.63 -11.81 0.75
N ARG A 91 -31.47 -10.88 1.70
CA ARG A 91 -30.39 -9.88 1.70
C ARG A 91 -28.99 -10.52 1.62
N ASP A 92 -28.84 -11.70 2.23
CA ASP A 92 -27.55 -12.37 2.38
C ASP A 92 -27.27 -13.32 1.19
N ARG A 93 -28.13 -13.30 0.16
CA ARG A 93 -27.96 -14.13 -1.03
C ARG A 93 -26.69 -13.73 -1.77
N ALA A 94 -25.86 -14.72 -2.06
CA ALA A 94 -24.65 -14.52 -2.85
C ALA A 94 -25.01 -13.97 -4.23
N THR A 95 -24.32 -12.91 -4.62
CA THR A 95 -24.24 -12.47 -6.02
C THR A 95 -23.33 -13.42 -6.81
N ASP A 96 -23.32 -13.32 -8.14
CA ASP A 96 -22.61 -14.27 -9.01
C ASP A 96 -21.12 -14.44 -8.63
N TRP A 97 -20.40 -13.34 -8.41
CA TRP A 97 -18.97 -13.40 -8.06
C TRP A 97 -18.73 -13.90 -6.62
N GLU A 98 -19.68 -13.66 -5.71
CA GLU A 98 -19.61 -14.20 -4.35
C GLU A 98 -19.88 -15.72 -4.39
N ALA A 99 -20.80 -16.16 -5.25
CA ALA A 99 -21.09 -17.57 -5.46
C ALA A 99 -19.86 -18.32 -6.02
N ASP A 100 -19.10 -17.71 -6.93
CA ASP A 100 -17.83 -18.28 -7.42
C ASP A 100 -16.83 -18.54 -6.28
N ILE A 101 -16.75 -17.63 -5.30
CA ILE A 101 -15.91 -17.81 -4.10
C ILE A 101 -16.41 -18.99 -3.27
N VAL A 102 -17.73 -19.11 -3.08
CA VAL A 102 -18.33 -20.26 -2.37
C VAL A 102 -18.01 -21.57 -3.11
N GLN A 103 -18.12 -21.59 -4.44
CA GLN A 103 -17.77 -22.78 -5.24
C GLN A 103 -16.29 -23.14 -5.14
N ARG A 104 -15.40 -22.15 -5.07
CA ARG A 104 -13.97 -22.40 -4.84
C ARG A 104 -13.74 -23.15 -3.52
N PHE A 105 -14.40 -22.75 -2.44
CA PHE A 105 -14.32 -23.47 -1.17
C PHE A 105 -14.99 -24.85 -1.19
N ARG A 106 -16.03 -25.05 -2.01
CA ARG A 106 -16.64 -26.39 -2.21
C ARG A 106 -15.70 -27.33 -2.98
N ASN A 107 -14.97 -26.79 -3.94
CA ASN A 107 -14.05 -27.55 -4.80
C ASN A 107 -12.68 -27.79 -4.15
N ASP A 108 -12.30 -26.99 -3.16
CA ASP A 108 -11.08 -27.14 -2.38
C ASP A 108 -11.40 -27.12 -0.88
N SER A 109 -11.56 -28.31 -0.31
CA SER A 109 -11.86 -28.47 1.11
C SER A 109 -10.73 -28.03 2.04
N THR A 110 -9.50 -27.89 1.52
CA THR A 110 -8.33 -27.46 2.30
C THR A 110 -8.22 -25.93 2.38
N ALA A 111 -8.89 -25.21 1.48
CA ALA A 111 -8.93 -23.76 1.53
C ALA A 111 -9.67 -23.27 2.79
N SER A 112 -8.92 -22.63 3.68
CA SER A 112 -9.45 -21.93 4.85
C SER A 112 -9.73 -20.46 4.56
N GLU A 113 -9.04 -19.89 3.58
CA GLU A 113 -9.10 -18.48 3.23
C GLU A 113 -8.78 -18.28 1.75
N VAL A 114 -9.46 -17.33 1.12
CA VAL A 114 -9.19 -16.91 -0.27
C VAL A 114 -9.22 -15.39 -0.32
N SER A 115 -8.26 -14.80 -1.01
CA SER A 115 -8.26 -13.36 -1.30
C SER A 115 -8.06 -13.09 -2.79
N GLY A 116 -8.38 -11.88 -3.19
CA GLY A 116 -8.20 -11.41 -4.57
C GLY A 116 -8.54 -9.95 -4.72
N THR A 117 -8.38 -9.44 -5.93
CA THR A 117 -8.79 -8.07 -6.28
C THR A 117 -9.85 -8.10 -7.37
N ARG A 118 -10.71 -7.09 -7.37
CA ARG A 118 -11.79 -6.95 -8.36
C ARG A 118 -12.02 -5.49 -8.68
N ASP A 119 -12.30 -5.20 -9.94
CA ASP A 119 -12.74 -3.88 -10.37
C ASP A 119 -14.27 -3.75 -10.18
N THR A 120 -14.70 -2.67 -9.53
CA THR A 120 -16.12 -2.36 -9.28
C THR A 120 -16.44 -0.94 -9.76
N PRO A 121 -17.71 -0.56 -9.91
CA PRO A 121 -18.09 0.81 -10.28
C PRO A 121 -17.55 1.89 -9.34
N VAL A 122 -17.31 1.54 -8.07
CA VAL A 122 -16.78 2.46 -7.04
C VAL A 122 -15.25 2.41 -6.90
N GLY A 123 -14.58 1.59 -7.71
CA GLY A 123 -13.13 1.45 -7.74
C GLY A 123 -12.66 0.00 -7.57
N ARG A 124 -11.34 -0.19 -7.65
CA ARG A 124 -10.73 -1.50 -7.38
C ARG A 124 -10.79 -1.81 -5.89
N ILE A 125 -11.36 -2.96 -5.57
CA ILE A 125 -11.42 -3.51 -4.22
C ILE A 125 -10.47 -4.69 -4.08
N LEU A 126 -10.03 -4.92 -2.85
CA LEU A 126 -9.45 -6.17 -2.43
C LEU A 126 -10.47 -6.88 -1.56
N TYR A 127 -10.64 -8.19 -1.75
CA TYR A 127 -11.51 -9.00 -0.91
C TYR A 127 -10.72 -10.08 -0.17
N LEU A 128 -11.20 -10.39 1.04
CA LEU A 128 -10.78 -11.53 1.85
C LEU A 128 -12.02 -12.35 2.19
N ALA A 129 -11.96 -13.65 1.97
CA ALA A 129 -13.08 -14.55 2.18
C ALA A 129 -12.69 -15.77 3.01
N ARG A 130 -13.62 -16.22 3.86
CA ARG A 130 -13.52 -17.49 4.60
C ARG A 130 -14.82 -18.28 4.45
N PRO A 131 -14.77 -19.62 4.34
CA PRO A 131 -15.96 -20.42 4.12
C PRO A 131 -16.88 -20.44 5.35
N ILE A 132 -18.19 -20.55 5.10
CA ILE A 132 -19.19 -20.86 6.12
C ILE A 132 -19.51 -22.35 5.98
N ARG A 133 -18.96 -23.16 6.88
CA ARG A 133 -19.20 -24.61 6.97
C ARG A 133 -20.33 -24.88 7.96
N VAL A 134 -21.23 -25.78 7.59
CA VAL A 134 -22.36 -26.19 8.42
C VAL A 134 -21.85 -27.06 9.57
N ASP A 135 -22.07 -26.59 10.80
CA ASP A 135 -21.80 -27.32 12.03
C ASP A 135 -23.10 -27.84 12.68
N ALA A 136 -22.99 -28.45 13.86
CA ALA A 136 -24.14 -28.99 14.58
C ALA A 136 -25.15 -27.91 15.00
N GLY A 137 -24.69 -26.70 15.34
CA GLY A 137 -25.56 -25.59 15.74
C GLY A 137 -26.46 -25.11 14.61
N CYS A 138 -25.95 -25.14 13.37
CA CYS A 138 -26.72 -24.78 12.17
C CYS A 138 -27.96 -25.69 11.98
N MET A 139 -27.86 -26.97 12.31
CA MET A 139 -28.87 -27.98 11.97
C MET A 139 -30.17 -27.85 12.75
N GLY A 140 -30.16 -27.15 13.89
CA GLY A 140 -31.38 -26.84 14.64
C GLY A 140 -32.35 -25.91 13.90
N CYS A 141 -31.84 -25.10 12.98
CA CYS A 141 -32.65 -24.17 12.19
C CYS A 141 -32.65 -24.45 10.68
N HIS A 142 -31.57 -25.00 10.13
CA HIS A 142 -31.36 -25.07 8.67
C HIS A 142 -31.49 -26.47 8.06
N SER A 143 -31.90 -27.47 8.85
CA SER A 143 -32.13 -28.82 8.37
C SER A 143 -33.43 -28.91 7.55
N LEU A 144 -34.52 -29.42 8.13
CA LEU A 144 -35.84 -29.45 7.49
C LEU A 144 -36.70 -28.30 8.03
N PRO A 145 -37.57 -27.68 7.20
CA PRO A 145 -38.48 -26.66 7.68
C PRO A 145 -39.33 -27.13 8.88
N SER A 146 -39.74 -28.40 8.91
CA SER A 146 -40.53 -28.98 10.01
C SER A 146 -39.77 -29.12 11.33
N ALA A 147 -38.43 -29.07 11.31
CA ALA A 147 -37.59 -29.14 12.50
C ALA A 147 -37.19 -27.74 13.02
N ALA A 148 -37.38 -26.70 12.20
CA ALA A 148 -36.99 -25.35 12.54
C ALA A 148 -37.97 -24.69 13.54
N PRO A 149 -37.53 -23.68 14.32
CA PRO A 149 -38.41 -22.97 15.23
C PRO A 149 -39.63 -22.36 14.50
N ALA A 150 -40.83 -22.63 15.00
CA ALA A 150 -42.07 -22.12 14.40
C ALA A 150 -42.08 -20.58 14.28
N THR A 151 -41.46 -19.89 15.24
CA THR A 151 -41.31 -18.44 15.23
C THR A 151 -40.39 -17.94 14.11
N MET A 152 -39.37 -18.72 13.71
CA MET A 152 -38.51 -18.43 12.56
C MET A 152 -39.28 -18.56 11.25
N LEU A 153 -40.02 -19.66 11.09
CA LEU A 153 -40.87 -19.90 9.91
C LEU A 153 -41.93 -18.81 9.76
N ALA A 154 -42.55 -18.38 10.85
CA ALA A 154 -43.53 -17.29 10.83
C ALA A 154 -42.92 -15.96 10.33
N ARG A 155 -41.61 -15.76 10.47
CA ARG A 155 -40.90 -14.55 10.06
C ARG A 155 -40.33 -14.63 8.64
N TYR A 156 -39.71 -15.76 8.29
CA TYR A 156 -38.93 -15.91 7.05
C TYR A 156 -39.54 -16.88 6.04
N GLY A 157 -40.59 -17.62 6.41
CA GLY A 157 -41.16 -18.68 5.61
C GLY A 157 -40.32 -19.96 5.60
N SER A 158 -40.73 -20.92 4.76
CA SER A 158 -40.09 -22.24 4.61
C SER A 158 -39.28 -22.41 3.33
N ASP A 159 -39.21 -21.38 2.48
CA ASP A 159 -38.75 -21.53 1.09
C ASP A 159 -37.22 -21.45 0.95
N ASN A 160 -36.53 -20.75 1.86
CA ASN A 160 -35.08 -20.53 1.76
C ASN A 160 -34.37 -20.82 3.08
N GLY A 161 -33.08 -21.17 3.01
CA GLY A 161 -32.24 -21.41 4.19
C GLY A 161 -32.48 -22.77 4.84
N PHE A 162 -32.94 -23.77 4.10
CA PHE A 162 -33.12 -25.15 4.56
C PHE A 162 -32.42 -26.14 3.63
N GLY A 163 -32.36 -27.40 4.05
CA GLY A 163 -31.78 -28.52 3.31
C GLY A 163 -30.25 -28.60 3.40
N TRP A 164 -29.63 -27.81 4.28
CA TRP A 164 -28.19 -27.80 4.47
C TRP A 164 -27.70 -29.15 5.01
N GLN A 165 -26.55 -29.60 4.51
CA GLN A 165 -25.94 -30.85 4.96
C GLN A 165 -24.78 -30.60 5.94
N PRO A 166 -24.55 -31.49 6.92
CA PRO A 166 -23.41 -31.37 7.83
C PRO A 166 -22.08 -31.27 7.05
N ASN A 167 -21.19 -30.37 7.48
CA ASN A 167 -19.90 -30.08 6.86
C ASN A 167 -19.96 -29.51 5.42
N GLU A 168 -21.15 -29.19 4.91
CA GLU A 168 -21.30 -28.49 3.63
C GLU A 168 -20.81 -27.03 3.74
N VAL A 169 -20.15 -26.52 2.70
CA VAL A 169 -19.89 -25.08 2.57
C VAL A 169 -21.12 -24.43 1.93
N VAL A 170 -21.91 -23.70 2.72
CA VAL A 170 -23.18 -23.07 2.25
C VAL A 170 -23.00 -21.63 1.79
N GLY A 171 -21.91 -21.00 2.21
CA GLY A 171 -21.61 -19.61 1.91
C GLY A 171 -20.16 -19.25 2.21
N ALA A 172 -19.87 -17.95 2.12
CA ALA A 172 -18.59 -17.37 2.48
C ALA A 172 -18.82 -16.05 3.23
N GLN A 173 -18.02 -15.84 4.27
CA GLN A 173 -17.82 -14.52 4.87
C GLN A 173 -16.89 -13.76 3.94
N ILE A 174 -17.32 -12.61 3.42
CA ILE A 174 -16.57 -11.82 2.45
C ILE A 174 -16.43 -10.41 3.01
N VAL A 175 -15.18 -10.02 3.24
CA VAL A 175 -14.80 -8.63 3.50
C VAL A 175 -14.31 -8.04 2.19
N SER A 176 -14.79 -6.85 1.84
CA SER A 176 -14.27 -6.04 0.74
C SER A 176 -13.79 -4.71 1.27
N VAL A 177 -12.58 -4.31 0.86
CA VAL A 177 -11.90 -3.10 1.30
C VAL A 177 -11.39 -2.31 0.09
N PRO A 178 -11.30 -0.98 0.18
CA PRO A 178 -10.79 -0.14 -0.90
C PRO A 178 -9.32 -0.46 -1.18
N PHE A 179 -8.99 -0.80 -2.43
CA PHE A 179 -7.60 -1.03 -2.84
C PHE A 179 -7.06 0.12 -3.68
N ALA A 180 -7.94 0.81 -4.42
CA ALA A 180 -7.56 1.96 -5.24
C ALA A 180 -6.87 3.09 -4.44
N SER A 181 -7.32 3.36 -3.21
CA SER A 181 -6.70 4.36 -2.33
C SER A 181 -5.29 3.93 -1.93
N ALA A 182 -5.09 2.66 -1.56
CA ALA A 182 -3.80 2.09 -1.22
C ALA A 182 -2.82 2.10 -2.42
N GLU A 183 -3.29 1.75 -3.62
CA GLU A 183 -2.49 1.85 -4.86
C GLU A 183 -2.11 3.30 -5.18
N SER A 184 -3.05 4.24 -5.05
CA SER A 184 -2.78 5.66 -5.29
C SER A 184 -1.75 6.22 -4.31
N ASN A 185 -1.77 5.77 -3.06
CA ASN A 185 -0.81 6.17 -2.04
C ASN A 185 0.58 5.60 -2.34
N ALA A 186 0.65 4.33 -2.75
CA ALA A 186 1.90 3.71 -3.20
C ALA A 186 2.54 4.47 -4.38
N GLU A 187 1.75 4.90 -5.37
CA GLU A 187 2.24 5.69 -6.49
C GLU A 187 2.71 7.10 -6.08
N ARG A 188 2.01 7.74 -5.14
CA ARG A 188 2.44 9.02 -4.57
C ARG A 188 3.78 8.90 -3.85
N VAL A 189 3.90 7.93 -2.94
CA VAL A 189 5.15 7.66 -2.21
C VAL A 189 6.29 7.35 -3.18
N ARG A 190 6.04 6.53 -4.21
CA ARG A 190 7.03 6.24 -5.26
C ARG A 190 7.52 7.51 -5.94
N ARG A 191 6.60 8.38 -6.36
CA ARG A 191 6.94 9.64 -7.03
C ARG A 191 7.75 10.54 -6.11
N ASP A 192 7.37 10.66 -4.85
CA ASP A 192 8.01 11.56 -3.90
C ASP A 192 9.43 11.07 -3.56
N VAL A 193 9.63 9.77 -3.39
CA VAL A 193 10.97 9.16 -3.21
C VAL A 193 11.86 9.37 -4.44
N LEU A 194 11.34 9.11 -5.65
CA LEU A 194 12.11 9.31 -6.88
C LEU A 194 12.45 10.79 -7.11
N ALA A 195 11.53 11.69 -6.79
CA ALA A 195 11.75 13.13 -6.85
C ALA A 195 12.84 13.57 -5.87
N ALA A 196 12.83 13.06 -4.63
CA ALA A 196 13.86 13.34 -3.64
C ALA A 196 15.25 12.84 -4.08
N ILE A 197 15.33 11.62 -4.62
CA ILE A 197 16.59 11.06 -5.15
C ILE A 197 17.10 11.91 -6.34
N ALA A 198 16.21 12.26 -7.27
CA ALA A 198 16.58 13.09 -8.42
C ALA A 198 17.06 14.48 -7.99
N ALA A 199 16.37 15.12 -7.05
CA ALA A 199 16.76 16.41 -6.49
C ALA A 199 18.13 16.33 -5.81
N MET A 200 18.39 15.29 -5.01
CA MET A 200 19.69 15.07 -4.37
C MET A 200 20.81 14.91 -5.41
N LEU A 201 20.59 14.13 -6.47
CA LEU A 201 21.58 13.95 -7.54
C LEU A 201 21.88 15.26 -8.27
N VAL A 202 20.85 16.05 -8.58
CA VAL A 202 21.01 17.38 -9.20
C VAL A 202 21.78 18.30 -8.27
N CYS A 203 21.46 18.33 -6.97
CA CYS A 203 22.20 19.12 -5.98
C CYS A 203 23.68 18.73 -5.93
N VAL A 204 24.01 17.44 -5.86
CA VAL A 204 25.40 16.98 -5.87
C VAL A 204 26.10 17.36 -7.18
N LEU A 205 25.44 17.18 -8.33
CA LEU A 205 25.99 17.55 -9.63
C LEU A 205 26.30 19.05 -9.69
N LEU A 206 25.38 19.90 -9.22
CA LEU A 206 25.58 21.35 -9.17
C LEU A 206 26.73 21.71 -8.24
N ILE A 207 26.79 21.13 -7.04
CA ILE A 207 27.88 21.40 -6.07
C ILE A 207 29.23 21.00 -6.65
N VAL A 208 29.34 19.84 -7.29
CA VAL A 208 30.58 19.37 -7.93
C VAL A 208 30.97 20.27 -9.10
N ASN A 209 30.02 20.63 -9.98
CA ASN A 209 30.33 21.49 -11.13
C ASN A 209 30.70 22.92 -10.70
N VAL A 210 29.99 23.49 -9.73
CA VAL A 210 30.30 24.82 -9.18
C VAL A 210 31.65 24.80 -8.48
N SER A 211 31.93 23.80 -7.64
CA SER A 211 33.22 23.70 -6.96
C SER A 211 34.37 23.52 -7.95
N LEU A 212 34.24 22.63 -8.95
CA LEU A 212 35.23 22.48 -10.03
C LEU A 212 35.43 23.79 -10.82
N TYR A 213 34.34 24.48 -11.16
CA TYR A 213 34.42 25.73 -11.91
C TYR A 213 35.13 26.84 -11.12
N VAL A 214 34.78 27.01 -9.85
CA VAL A 214 35.30 28.08 -8.99
C VAL A 214 36.72 27.78 -8.51
N LEU A 215 37.00 26.54 -8.09
CA LEU A 215 38.29 26.17 -7.49
C LEU A 215 39.35 25.79 -8.52
N VAL A 216 38.96 25.30 -9.70
CA VAL A 216 39.91 24.78 -10.71
C VAL A 216 39.83 25.55 -12.03
N ILE A 217 38.69 25.51 -12.71
CA ILE A 217 38.60 25.99 -14.11
C ILE A 217 38.84 27.50 -14.20
N ARG A 218 38.20 28.30 -13.35
CA ARG A 218 38.30 29.77 -13.38
C ARG A 218 39.72 30.27 -13.04
N PRO A 219 40.39 29.79 -11.98
CA PRO A 219 41.77 30.20 -11.70
C PRO A 219 42.77 29.73 -12.77
N VAL A 220 42.65 28.49 -13.26
CA VAL A 220 43.52 27.98 -14.33
C VAL A 220 43.38 28.79 -15.62
N ARG A 221 42.15 29.13 -16.04
CA ARG A 221 41.93 30.03 -17.19
C ARG A 221 42.54 31.41 -16.99
N ARG A 222 42.55 31.93 -15.76
CA ARG A 222 43.18 33.22 -15.44
C ARG A 222 44.70 33.14 -15.50
N ILE A 223 45.29 32.08 -14.96
CA ILE A 223 46.73 31.81 -15.08
C ILE A 223 47.13 31.69 -16.55
N ALA A 224 46.39 30.90 -17.36
CA ALA A 224 46.68 30.74 -18.77
C ALA A 224 46.67 32.07 -19.54
N ARG A 225 45.69 32.94 -19.29
CA ARG A 225 45.63 34.27 -19.94
C ARG A 225 46.80 35.18 -19.56
N ILE A 226 47.20 35.21 -18.28
CA ILE A 226 48.34 36.02 -17.84
C ILE A 226 49.64 35.46 -18.42
N ALA A 227 49.80 34.14 -18.46
CA ALA A 227 50.96 33.50 -19.06
C ALA A 227 51.09 33.83 -20.56
N ASP A 228 49.97 33.85 -21.30
CA ASP A 228 49.92 34.23 -22.70
C ASP A 228 50.36 35.69 -22.91
N GLN A 229 49.89 36.62 -22.07
CA GLN A 229 50.31 38.03 -22.10
C GLN A 229 51.81 38.21 -21.82
N VAL A 230 52.32 37.54 -20.79
CA VAL A 230 53.76 37.57 -20.44
C VAL A 230 54.60 37.00 -21.58
N SER A 231 54.13 35.94 -22.25
CA SER A 231 54.83 35.35 -23.41
C SER A 231 54.90 36.30 -24.61
N LEU A 232 53.97 37.24 -24.74
CA LEU A 232 53.96 38.28 -25.79
C LEU A 232 54.81 39.50 -25.42
N GLY A 233 55.50 39.49 -24.27
CA GLY A 233 56.39 40.56 -23.83
C GLY A 233 55.71 41.70 -23.10
N ASP A 234 54.46 41.54 -22.64
CA ASP A 234 53.79 42.53 -21.82
C ASP A 234 54.29 42.49 -20.37
N THR A 235 55.24 43.38 -20.05
CA THR A 235 55.83 43.51 -18.72
C THR A 235 54.93 44.21 -17.70
N ALA A 236 53.78 44.76 -18.13
CA ALA A 236 52.78 45.38 -17.26
C ALA A 236 51.66 44.39 -16.85
N ALA A 237 51.73 43.13 -17.27
CA ALA A 237 50.74 42.12 -16.93
C ALA A 237 50.57 41.94 -15.41
N ALA A 238 49.33 41.77 -14.94
CA ALA A 238 49.03 41.58 -13.52
C ALA A 238 49.67 40.29 -12.95
N ASP A 239 49.96 40.28 -11.65
CA ASP A 239 50.47 39.09 -10.96
C ASP A 239 49.50 37.90 -11.06
N PHE A 240 50.04 36.68 -11.08
CA PHE A 240 49.22 35.48 -11.11
C PHE A 240 48.37 35.39 -9.83
N PRO A 241 47.07 35.06 -9.94
CA PRO A 241 46.10 35.13 -8.84
C PRO A 241 46.36 34.07 -7.76
N SER A 242 46.27 34.44 -6.48
CA SER A 242 46.50 33.54 -5.34
C SER A 242 45.28 32.71 -4.88
N GLY A 243 44.30 32.48 -5.76
CA GLY A 243 43.05 31.77 -5.44
C GLY A 243 42.88 30.43 -6.17
N GLY A 244 42.06 29.54 -5.62
CA GLY A 244 41.74 28.22 -6.18
C GLY A 244 41.90 27.09 -5.16
N GLY A 245 41.81 25.85 -5.62
CA GLY A 245 42.22 24.68 -4.84
C GLY A 245 43.72 24.72 -4.50
N ALA A 246 44.16 23.92 -3.53
CA ALA A 246 45.53 23.96 -3.00
C ALA A 246 46.60 23.77 -4.10
N GLU A 247 46.36 22.84 -5.01
CA GLU A 247 47.24 22.52 -6.14
C GLU A 247 47.31 23.68 -7.14
N VAL A 248 46.18 24.36 -7.39
CA VAL A 248 46.12 25.50 -8.32
C VAL A 248 46.77 26.74 -7.72
N ALA A 249 46.64 26.96 -6.42
CA ALA A 249 47.34 28.01 -5.70
C ALA A 249 48.87 27.77 -5.71
N ALA A 250 49.31 26.53 -5.47
CA ALA A 250 50.72 26.15 -5.56
C ALA A 250 51.28 26.40 -6.98
N LEU A 251 50.51 26.08 -8.02
CA LEU A 251 50.86 26.36 -9.41
C LEU A 251 51.04 27.86 -9.65
N SER A 252 50.10 28.69 -9.17
CA SER A 252 50.16 30.15 -9.32
C SER A 252 51.42 30.75 -8.67
N VAL A 253 51.83 30.25 -7.50
CA VAL A 253 53.06 30.67 -6.82
C VAL A 253 54.29 30.31 -7.66
N ALA A 254 54.34 29.12 -8.25
CA ALA A 254 55.45 28.71 -9.12
C ALA A 254 55.56 29.59 -10.37
N PHE A 255 54.43 29.91 -11.02
CA PHE A 255 54.39 30.81 -12.18
C PHE A 255 54.84 32.24 -11.84
N ASN A 256 54.43 32.78 -10.69
CA ASN A 256 54.91 34.09 -10.21
C ASN A 256 56.44 34.12 -10.02
N ARG A 257 57.03 33.03 -9.50
CA ARG A 257 58.49 32.92 -9.37
C ARG A 257 59.18 32.87 -10.74
N MET A 258 58.62 32.11 -11.68
CA MET A 258 59.13 32.01 -13.05
C MET A 258 59.13 33.37 -13.76
N ARG A 259 58.03 34.14 -13.67
CA ARG A 259 57.95 35.49 -14.23
C ARG A 259 59.04 36.41 -13.68
N LYS A 260 59.20 36.46 -12.35
CA LYS A 260 60.25 37.28 -11.72
C LYS A 260 61.66 36.91 -12.17
N SER A 261 61.94 35.63 -12.41
CA SER A 261 63.23 35.18 -12.95
C SER A 261 63.42 35.61 -14.40
N LEU A 262 62.37 35.54 -15.24
CA LEU A 262 62.40 35.98 -16.62
C LEU A 262 62.61 37.51 -16.74
N ASP A 263 61.87 38.29 -15.95
CA ASP A 263 62.01 39.77 -15.92
C ASP A 263 63.45 40.18 -15.57
N LYS A 264 64.04 39.53 -14.57
CA LYS A 264 65.45 39.76 -14.20
C LYS A 264 66.42 39.40 -15.33
N ALA A 265 66.21 38.26 -16.00
CA ALA A 265 67.06 37.83 -17.11
C ALA A 265 66.97 38.80 -18.30
N LEU A 266 65.77 39.30 -18.64
CA LEU A 266 65.58 40.29 -19.69
C LEU A 266 66.24 41.64 -19.35
N GLN A 267 66.15 42.09 -18.09
CA GLN A 267 66.86 43.29 -17.62
C GLN A 267 68.39 43.15 -17.73
N MET A 268 68.93 41.95 -17.52
CA MET A 268 70.37 41.68 -17.67
C MET A 268 70.84 41.61 -19.12
N LEU A 269 69.94 41.38 -20.09
CA LEU A 269 70.24 41.32 -21.52
C LEU A 269 70.00 42.65 -22.25
N GLY A 270 69.14 43.52 -21.70
CA GLY A 270 68.77 44.82 -22.27
C GLY A 270 69.48 46.04 -21.68
N GLY A 271 70.44 45.83 -20.77
CA GLY A 271 71.42 46.83 -20.33
C GLY A 271 72.79 46.51 -20.90
#